data_AF-A0A2T0N0K1-F1
#
_entry.id   AF-A0A2T0N0K1-F1
#
_cell.length_a   1.000
_cell.length_b   1.000
_cell.length_c   1.000
_cell.angle_alpha   90.00
_cell.angle_beta   90.00
_cell.angle_gamma   90.00
#
_symmetry.space_group_name_H-M   'P 1'
#
loop_
_entity.id
_entity.type
_entity.pdbx_description
1 polymer ?
#
loop_
_entity_poly.entity_id
_entity_poly.type
_entity_poly.pdbx_seq_one_letter_code
_entity_poly.pdbx_strand_id
1 'polypeptide(L)'
;MTWDDAGRRFDLITCGDAWHWIDPEAGTAKAARVLAPGGLMAWFWNSSHVEEPVAAAFGEVYAQHAPEIVWVWGPRDTTLLCRRRSG
;
A
#
# COMPACT_ATOMS: atom_id res chain seq x y z
N MET A 1 13.51 -20.18 -0.70
CA MET A 1 14.80 -19.51 -0.96
C MET A 1 14.88 -18.33 -0.01
N THR A 2 15.90 -18.27 0.84
CA THR A 2 16.07 -17.19 1.83
C THR A 2 17.07 -16.19 1.29
N TRP A 3 16.65 -14.94 1.13
CA TRP A 3 17.53 -13.85 0.70
C TRP A 3 18.41 -13.40 1.87
N ASP A 4 19.72 -13.27 1.61
CA ASP A 4 20.72 -12.77 2.55
C ASP A 4 20.96 -11.26 2.35
N ASP A 5 20.75 -10.48 3.41
CA ASP A 5 21.01 -9.04 3.40
C ASP A 5 22.50 -8.70 3.47
N ALA A 6 23.37 -9.64 3.85
CA ALA A 6 24.81 -9.45 4.03
C ALA A 6 25.16 -8.26 4.95
N GLY A 7 24.28 -7.96 5.92
CA GLY A 7 24.44 -6.82 6.84
C GLY A 7 24.10 -5.46 6.23
N ARG A 8 23.61 -5.41 4.98
CA ARG A 8 23.25 -4.15 4.31
C ARG A 8 22.10 -3.45 5.05
N ARG A 9 22.08 -2.12 4.90
CA ARG A 9 20.99 -1.25 5.32
C ARG A 9 20.60 -0.35 4.15
N PHE A 10 19.33 0.05 4.10
CA PHE A 10 18.77 0.87 3.04
C PHE A 10 18.09 2.11 3.62
N ASP A 11 18.30 3.25 2.98
CA ASP A 11 17.63 4.50 3.33
C ASP A 11 16.18 4.55 2.80
N LEU A 12 15.87 3.75 1.78
CA LEU A 12 14.55 3.64 1.17
C LEU A 12 14.25 2.19 0.78
N ILE A 13 13.08 1.69 1.19
CA ILE A 13 12.48 0.45 0.69
C ILE A 13 11.22 0.82 -0.07
N THR A 14 11.06 0.29 -1.29
CA THR A 14 9.86 0.49 -2.11
C THR A 14 9.15 -0.83 -2.36
N CYS A 15 7.82 -0.79 -2.44
CA CYS A 15 7.02 -1.93 -2.87
C CYS A 15 5.92 -1.44 -3.82
N GLY A 16 5.84 -2.04 -5.01
CA GLY A 16 4.79 -1.75 -5.99
C GLY A 16 3.78 -2.89 -6.00
N ASP A 17 2.54 -2.59 -5.58
CA ASP A 17 1.35 -3.44 -5.62
C ASP A 17 1.58 -4.94 -5.35
N ALA A 18 2.39 -5.23 -4.33
CA ALA A 18 2.75 -6.60 -3.97
C ALA A 18 2.80 -6.84 -2.46
N TRP A 19 2.67 -5.79 -1.63
CA TRP A 19 2.78 -5.92 -0.18
C TRP A 19 1.71 -6.86 0.40
N HIS A 20 0.54 -6.92 -0.23
CA HIS A 20 -0.56 -7.82 0.16
C HIS A 20 -0.29 -9.31 -0.07
N TRP A 21 0.75 -9.67 -0.84
CA TRP A 21 1.20 -11.06 -1.00
C TRP A 21 2.29 -11.43 0.01
N ILE A 22 2.77 -10.47 0.80
CA ILE A 22 3.83 -10.68 1.79
C ILE A 22 3.16 -10.97 3.13
N ASP A 23 3.68 -11.98 3.84
CA ASP A 23 3.29 -12.21 5.23
C ASP A 23 3.53 -10.92 6.06
N PRO A 24 2.49 -10.37 6.70
CA PRO A 24 2.58 -9.03 7.27
C PRO A 24 3.59 -8.95 8.41
N GLU A 25 3.74 -10.01 9.21
CA GLU A 25 4.65 -10.02 10.35
C GLU A 25 6.10 -10.22 9.89
N ALA A 26 6.38 -11.27 9.13
CA ALA A 26 7.71 -11.58 8.61
C ALA A 26 8.21 -10.50 7.65
N GLY A 27 7.33 -9.96 6.80
CA GLY A 27 7.62 -8.87 5.87
C GLY A 27 8.02 -7.59 6.60
N THR A 28 7.21 -7.16 7.58
CA THR A 28 7.49 -5.97 8.38
C THR A 28 8.76 -6.13 9.19
N ALA A 29 8.96 -7.28 9.84
CA ALA A 29 10.18 -7.55 10.61
C ALA A 29 11.44 -7.52 9.74
N LYS A 30 11.37 -8.10 8.53
CA LYS A 30 12.49 -8.07 7.57
C LYS A 30 12.76 -6.66 7.06
N ALA A 31 11.73 -5.90 6.69
CA ALA A 31 11.88 -4.51 6.24
C ALA A 31 12.49 -3.65 7.35
N ALA A 32 11.98 -3.75 8.58
CA ALA A 32 12.52 -3.03 9.74
C ALA A 32 13.99 -3.39 10.02
N ARG A 33 14.39 -4.66 9.86
CA ARG A 33 15.78 -5.10 10.07
C ARG A 33 16.75 -4.44 9.10
N VAL A 34 16.37 -4.28 7.83
CA VAL A 34 17.25 -3.77 6.78
C VAL A 34 17.10 -2.27 6.53
N LEU A 35 16.16 -1.60 7.19
CA LEU A 35 16.02 -0.15 7.10
C LEU A 35 17.08 0.53 7.96
N ALA A 36 17.74 1.56 7.42
CA ALA A 36 18.63 2.40 8.21
C ALA A 36 17.83 3.23 9.24
N PRO A 37 18.42 3.63 10.39
CA PRO A 37 17.80 4.59 11.28
C PRO A 37 17.40 5.87 10.52
N GLY A 38 16.11 6.23 10.57
CA GLY A 38 15.56 7.37 9.82
C GLY A 38 15.23 7.10 8.35
N GLY A 39 15.41 5.87 7.86
CA GLY A 39 15.00 5.46 6.52
C GLY A 39 13.49 5.40 6.34
N LEU A 40 13.04 5.31 5.09
CA LEU A 40 11.63 5.34 4.71
C LEU A 40 11.19 4.06 4.01
N MET A 41 9.92 3.72 4.20
CA MET A 41 9.24 2.72 3.40
C MET A 41 8.13 3.39 2.58
N ALA A 42 8.17 3.20 1.26
CA ALA A 42 7.21 3.77 0.33
C ALA A 42 6.44 2.65 -0.39
N TRP A 43 5.12 2.65 -0.24
CA TRP A 43 4.24 1.76 -0.99
C TRP A 43 3.64 2.49 -2.18
N PHE A 44 3.76 1.86 -3.33
CA PHE A 44 3.11 2.27 -4.56
C PHE A 44 1.99 1.27 -4.82
N TRP A 45 0.78 1.77 -5.03
CA TRP A 45 -0.36 0.93 -5.31
C TRP A 45 -0.96 1.29 -6.66
N ASN A 46 -1.56 0.32 -7.31
CA ASN A 46 -2.33 0.58 -8.52
C ASN A 46 -3.70 1.13 -8.10
N SER A 47 -3.95 2.39 -8.42
CA SER A 47 -5.29 2.98 -8.29
C SER A 47 -6.02 2.77 -9.61
N SER A 48 -7.13 2.03 -9.56
CA SER A 48 -8.05 1.96 -10.68
C SER A 48 -9.02 3.13 -10.58
N HIS A 49 -9.12 3.91 -11.65
CA HIS A 49 -10.15 4.94 -11.77
C HIS A 49 -11.24 4.40 -12.68
N VAL A 50 -12.47 4.42 -12.19
CA VAL A 50 -13.65 4.09 -12.98
C VAL A 50 -14.50 5.33 -13.06
N GLU A 51 -14.91 5.69 -14.26
CA GLU A 51 -15.76 6.84 -14.52
C GLU A 51 -17.12 6.67 -13.81
N GLU A 52 -17.69 7.76 -13.32
CA GLU A 52 -19.13 7.81 -13.08
C GLU A 52 -19.85 7.62 -14.42
N PRO A 53 -20.93 6.83 -14.54
CA PRO A 53 -21.81 6.24 -13.52
C PRO A 53 -21.47 4.78 -13.12
N VAL A 54 -20.38 4.23 -13.66
CA VAL A 54 -20.03 2.81 -13.45
C VAL A 54 -19.60 2.57 -12.00
N ALA A 55 -18.86 3.52 -11.40
CA ALA A 55 -18.49 3.48 -10.00
C ALA A 55 -19.72 3.40 -9.08
N ALA A 56 -20.75 4.22 -9.32
CA ALA A 56 -22.01 4.16 -8.58
C ALA A 56 -22.72 2.80 -8.69
N ALA A 57 -22.82 2.25 -9.91
CA ALA A 57 -23.46 0.94 -10.12
C ALA A 57 -22.75 -0.19 -9.36
N PHE A 58 -21.41 -0.22 -9.35
CA PHE A 58 -20.68 -1.19 -8.54
C PHE A 58 -20.85 -0.91 -7.04
N GLY A 59 -20.88 0.35 -6.63
CA GLY A 59 -21.11 0.75 -5.24
C GLY A 59 -22.42 0.17 -4.66
N GLU A 60 -23.50 0.22 -5.42
CA GLU A 60 -24.79 -0.37 -5.01
C GLU A 60 -24.71 -1.89 -4.82
N VAL A 61 -24.05 -2.59 -5.75
CA VAL A 61 -23.87 -4.05 -5.68
C VAL A 61 -23.03 -4.44 -4.47
N TYR A 62 -21.91 -3.75 -4.23
CA TYR A 62 -21.06 -4.02 -3.06
C TYR A 62 -21.79 -3.73 -1.75
N ALA A 63 -22.54 -2.63 -1.66
CA ALA A 63 -23.31 -2.31 -0.45
C ALA A 63 -24.33 -3.41 -0.09
N GLN A 64 -24.92 -4.07 -1.07
CA GLN A 64 -25.91 -5.12 -0.86
C GLN A 64 -25.29 -6.48 -0.50
N HIS A 65 -24.13 -6.81 -1.07
CA HIS A 65 -23.61 -8.18 -1.05
C HIS A 65 -22.27 -8.36 -0.35
N ALA A 66 -21.47 -7.30 -0.23
CA ALA A 66 -20.15 -7.32 0.38
C ALA A 66 -19.84 -5.94 1.01
N PRO A 67 -20.60 -5.51 2.03
CA PRO A 67 -20.45 -4.19 2.65
C PRO A 67 -19.08 -3.98 3.32
N GLU A 68 -18.31 -5.04 3.55
CA GLU A 68 -16.93 -4.99 4.03
C GLU A 68 -15.92 -4.49 2.99
N ILE A 69 -16.28 -4.50 1.70
CA ILE A 69 -15.43 -4.01 0.60
C ILE A 69 -15.67 -2.52 0.41
N VAL A 70 -14.90 -1.70 1.12
CA VAL A 70 -15.10 -0.24 1.21
C VAL A 70 -14.26 0.60 0.22
N TRP A 71 -13.35 0.00 -0.57
CA TRP A 71 -12.30 0.76 -1.26
C TRP A 71 -11.80 0.17 -2.58
N VAL A 72 -12.54 0.32 -3.69
CA VAL A 72 -11.97 -0.05 -5.02
C VAL A 72 -12.17 1.01 -6.11
N TRP A 73 -13.19 1.86 -6.04
CA TRP A 73 -13.61 2.66 -7.23
C TRP A 73 -13.97 4.13 -6.96
N GLY A 74 -13.58 4.70 -5.82
CA GLY A 74 -13.87 6.10 -5.50
C GLY A 74 -13.05 7.10 -6.32
N PRO A 75 -13.51 8.37 -6.46
CA PRO A 75 -12.73 9.42 -7.09
C PRO A 75 -11.38 9.59 -6.39
N ARG A 76 -10.31 9.83 -7.17
CA ARG A 76 -8.96 10.01 -6.61
C ARG A 76 -8.92 11.26 -5.74
N ASP A 77 -8.81 11.10 -4.42
CA ASP A 77 -8.31 12.16 -3.55
C ASP A 77 -6.78 12.07 -3.53
N THR A 78 -6.12 12.76 -4.48
CA THR A 78 -4.65 12.79 -4.62
C THR A 78 -3.95 13.49 -3.45
N THR A 79 -4.69 13.99 -2.46
CA THR A 79 -4.19 14.78 -1.34
C THR A 79 -3.52 13.91 -0.25
N LEU A 80 -3.66 12.58 -0.33
CA LEU A 80 -3.03 11.61 0.59
C LEU A 80 -1.70 11.05 0.05
N LEU A 81 -0.89 11.84 -0.67
CA LEU A 81 0.52 11.50 -0.85
C LEU A 81 1.32 12.04 0.34
N CYS A 82 1.73 11.12 1.23
CA CYS A 82 2.79 11.26 2.24
C CYS A 82 3.04 12.70 2.74
N ARG A 83 2.19 13.21 3.64
CA ARG A 83 2.53 14.43 4.39
C ARG A 83 3.62 14.09 5.39
N ARG A 84 4.85 14.52 5.08
CA ARG A 84 5.97 14.61 6.02
C ARG A 84 5.48 15.33 7.29
N ARG A 85 5.46 14.67 8.46
CA ARG A 85 5.44 15.41 9.73
C ARG A 85 6.81 16.08 9.85
N SER A 86 6.84 17.37 9.55
CA SER A 86 8.00 18.23 9.76
C SER A 86 7.96 18.75 11.19
N GLY A 87 9.04 18.54 11.96
CA GLY A 87 9.36 19.30 13.17
C GLY A 87 8.74 18.78 14.45
#